data_AF-A0A6B2MNH3-F1
#
_entry.id   AF-A0A6B2MNH3-F1
#
_cell.length_a   1.000
_cell.length_b   1.000
_cell.length_c   1.000
_cell.angle_alpha   90.00
_cell.angle_beta   90.00
_cell.angle_gamma   90.00
#
_symmetry.space_group_name_H-M   'P 1'
#
loop_
_entity.id
_entity.type
_entity.pdbx_description
1 polymer ?
#
loop_
_entity_poly.entity_id
_entity_poly.type
_entity_poly.pdbx_seq_one_letter_code
_entity_poly.pdbx_strand_id
1 'polypeptide(L)'
;MFRTDQQTAVSSIPAPAPAGTGGYFTGGNPATGQPATILDADWLNMVQEELMSILAAAGITPNKTTYTQVLSAIRILLGQVQQSQIYRVVQKSANYAVQASDAGTMFYAGAALTYQLPDASSTTGAVFGFVNQAGRIPTVQTSVAGQLIQGENLAGVSSIALAKQGAMLIVMSDGSNFIMLSASPAVWAPKVAPSNNSTSINSPAASTTYSTTVSFTAPSAGSVVAVGSLNASGTSASVLNGSLLINGASVSSDSTLSSQGHMGVAPILAGQAVTVTLQVTTQSTAPGIALGMHVQALFVPNP
;
A
#
# COMPACT_ATOMS: atom_id res chain seq x y z
N MET A 1 -3.48 -34.52 -21.99
CA MET A 1 -3.83 -35.83 -21.46
C MET A 1 -5.25 -36.16 -21.90
N PHE A 2 -5.50 -37.40 -22.26
CA PHE A 2 -6.83 -37.93 -22.53
C PHE A 2 -6.83 -39.40 -22.08
N ARG A 3 -7.94 -39.90 -21.56
CA ARG A 3 -8.02 -41.31 -21.15
C ARG A 3 -7.93 -42.22 -22.37
N THR A 4 -7.46 -43.45 -22.19
CA THR A 4 -7.49 -44.45 -23.26
C THR A 4 -8.90 -44.62 -23.81
N ASP A 5 -9.05 -44.60 -25.13
CA ASP A 5 -10.31 -44.67 -25.85
C ASP A 5 -10.34 -45.80 -26.89
N GLN A 6 -9.48 -46.81 -26.68
CA GLN A 6 -9.46 -48.02 -27.50
C GLN A 6 -10.76 -48.81 -27.31
N GLN A 7 -11.11 -49.66 -28.29
CA GLN A 7 -12.34 -50.47 -28.25
C GLN A 7 -12.46 -51.36 -27.00
N THR A 8 -11.33 -51.73 -26.40
CA THR A 8 -11.25 -52.57 -25.20
C THR A 8 -11.27 -51.76 -23.89
N ALA A 9 -11.39 -50.44 -23.95
CA ALA A 9 -11.48 -49.60 -22.76
C ALA A 9 -12.79 -49.83 -22.00
N VAL A 10 -12.69 -49.91 -20.68
CA VAL A 10 -13.84 -50.04 -19.78
C VAL A 10 -14.36 -48.68 -19.35
N SER A 11 -15.66 -48.58 -19.02
CA SER A 11 -16.35 -47.31 -18.73
C SER A 11 -16.13 -46.76 -17.31
N SER A 12 -15.54 -47.56 -16.42
CA SER A 12 -15.22 -47.18 -15.04
C SER A 12 -13.86 -47.75 -14.66
N ILE A 13 -13.15 -47.08 -13.74
CA ILE A 13 -11.89 -47.61 -13.22
C ILE A 13 -12.13 -48.98 -12.56
N PRO A 14 -11.40 -50.04 -12.97
CA PRO A 14 -11.47 -51.34 -12.29
C PRO A 14 -11.03 -51.22 -10.84
N ALA A 15 -11.52 -52.12 -9.98
CA ALA A 15 -11.01 -52.24 -8.62
C ALA A 15 -9.53 -52.68 -8.69
N PRO A 16 -8.58 -51.91 -8.11
CA PRO A 16 -7.18 -52.28 -8.12
C PRO A 16 -6.92 -53.58 -7.36
N ALA A 17 -5.89 -54.31 -7.78
CA ALA A 17 -5.36 -55.45 -7.05
C ALA A 17 -4.85 -55.03 -5.65
N PRO A 18 -4.79 -55.97 -4.68
CA PRO A 18 -4.24 -55.68 -3.36
C PRO A 18 -2.81 -55.13 -3.43
N ALA A 19 -2.51 -54.12 -2.61
CA ALA A 19 -1.18 -53.53 -2.56
C ALA A 19 -0.11 -54.55 -2.14
N GLY A 20 0.92 -54.71 -2.97
CA GLY A 20 2.12 -55.49 -2.65
C GLY A 20 3.22 -54.65 -2.00
N THR A 21 4.41 -55.24 -1.82
CA THR A 21 5.61 -54.53 -1.38
C THR A 21 6.17 -53.68 -2.51
N GLY A 22 6.44 -52.39 -2.24
CA GLY A 22 7.01 -51.47 -3.24
C GLY A 22 8.41 -51.87 -3.73
N GLY A 23 8.70 -51.60 -5.02
CA GLY A 23 9.97 -51.91 -5.68
C GLY A 23 10.22 -51.04 -6.92
N TYR A 24 11.24 -51.38 -7.70
CA TYR A 24 11.64 -50.65 -8.92
C TYR A 24 11.52 -51.52 -10.18
N PHE A 25 11.36 -50.86 -11.34
CA PHE A 25 11.34 -51.55 -12.64
C PHE A 25 12.68 -52.21 -12.95
N THR A 26 12.63 -53.41 -13.53
CA THR A 26 13.79 -54.17 -14.03
C THR A 26 13.50 -54.71 -15.43
N GLY A 27 14.52 -54.73 -16.30
CA GLY A 27 14.46 -55.44 -17.58
C GLY A 27 14.52 -56.96 -17.44
N GLY A 28 14.63 -57.46 -16.21
CA GLY A 28 14.92 -58.86 -15.93
C GLY A 28 16.39 -59.19 -16.18
N ASN A 29 16.76 -60.43 -15.85
CA ASN A 29 18.06 -61.00 -16.17
C ASN A 29 17.86 -62.50 -16.44
N PRO A 30 17.82 -62.91 -17.73
CA PRO A 30 17.64 -64.31 -18.09
C PRO A 30 18.72 -65.23 -17.52
N ALA A 31 19.96 -64.75 -17.35
CA ALA A 31 21.06 -65.54 -16.82
C ALA A 31 20.88 -65.89 -15.33
N THR A 32 20.13 -65.08 -14.59
CA THR A 32 19.81 -65.32 -13.17
C THR A 32 18.35 -65.76 -12.96
N GLY A 33 17.59 -65.96 -14.03
CA GLY A 33 16.17 -66.31 -13.97
C GLY A 33 15.25 -65.19 -13.47
N GLN A 34 15.73 -63.94 -13.41
CA GLN A 34 14.91 -62.80 -12.98
C GLN A 34 13.99 -62.36 -14.13
N PRO A 35 12.66 -62.36 -13.96
CA PRO A 35 11.73 -61.86 -14.98
C PRO A 35 11.79 -60.33 -15.09
N ALA A 36 11.43 -59.82 -16.27
CA ALA A 36 11.23 -58.38 -16.48
C ALA A 36 9.94 -57.91 -15.78
N THR A 37 9.89 -56.64 -15.40
CA THR A 37 8.68 -56.04 -14.84
C THR A 37 7.59 -55.93 -15.91
N ILE A 38 6.36 -56.29 -15.54
CA ILE A 38 5.17 -56.14 -16.38
C ILE A 38 4.44 -54.87 -15.92
N LEU A 39 4.09 -54.00 -16.85
CA LEU A 39 3.22 -52.84 -16.59
C LEU A 39 1.77 -53.28 -16.78
N ASP A 40 1.03 -53.41 -15.69
CA ASP A 40 -0.36 -53.84 -15.69
C ASP A 40 -1.35 -52.66 -15.84
N ALA A 41 -2.63 -53.02 -15.94
CA ALA A 41 -3.70 -52.02 -16.05
C ALA A 41 -3.78 -51.12 -14.81
N ASP A 42 -3.48 -51.64 -13.62
CA ASP A 42 -3.52 -50.88 -12.37
C ASP A 42 -2.49 -49.76 -12.39
N TRP A 43 -1.25 -50.07 -12.77
CA TRP A 43 -0.19 -49.07 -12.88
C TRP A 43 -0.50 -48.01 -13.95
N LEU A 44 -0.95 -48.43 -15.13
CA LEU A 44 -1.27 -47.52 -16.23
C LEU A 44 -2.47 -46.62 -15.90
N ASN A 45 -3.52 -47.16 -15.28
CA ASN A 45 -4.68 -46.39 -14.85
C ASN A 45 -4.32 -45.42 -13.73
N MET A 46 -3.47 -45.82 -12.78
CA MET A 46 -2.99 -44.93 -11.72
C MET A 46 -2.25 -43.72 -12.30
N VAL A 47 -1.28 -43.94 -13.19
CA VAL A 47 -0.56 -42.84 -13.85
C VAL A 47 -1.52 -41.98 -14.69
N GLN A 48 -2.46 -42.60 -15.40
CA GLN A 48 -3.45 -41.86 -16.18
C GLN A 48 -4.30 -40.94 -15.30
N GLU A 49 -4.87 -41.45 -14.21
CA GLU A 49 -5.77 -40.70 -13.35
C GLU A 49 -5.07 -39.62 -12.52
N GLU A 50 -3.81 -39.82 -12.13
CA GLU A 50 -2.98 -38.77 -11.53
C GLU A 50 -2.82 -37.59 -12.50
N LEU A 51 -2.49 -37.86 -13.77
CA LEU A 51 -2.37 -36.82 -14.79
C LEU A 51 -3.72 -36.15 -15.11
N MET A 52 -4.82 -36.91 -15.12
CA MET A 52 -6.16 -36.36 -15.32
C MET A 52 -6.60 -35.50 -14.15
N SER A 53 -6.22 -35.85 -12.93
CA SER A 53 -6.49 -35.07 -11.72
C SER A 53 -5.78 -33.71 -11.73
N ILE A 54 -4.55 -33.65 -12.25
CA ILE A 54 -3.83 -32.38 -12.46
C ILE A 54 -4.60 -31.46 -13.42
N LEU A 55 -5.13 -32.00 -14.53
CA LEU A 55 -5.96 -31.23 -15.46
C LEU A 55 -7.25 -30.75 -14.81
N ALA A 56 -7.93 -31.63 -14.08
CA ALA A 56 -9.18 -31.30 -13.38
C ALA A 56 -8.99 -30.19 -12.34
N ALA A 57 -7.92 -30.27 -11.55
CA ALA A 57 -7.56 -29.24 -10.58
C ALA A 57 -7.28 -27.88 -11.25
N ALA A 58 -6.69 -27.89 -12.45
CA ALA A 58 -6.45 -26.69 -13.24
C ALA A 58 -7.67 -26.21 -14.05
N GLY A 59 -8.81 -26.89 -13.97
CA GLY A 59 -10.01 -26.58 -14.77
C GLY A 59 -9.87 -26.83 -16.28
N ILE A 60 -8.89 -27.64 -16.70
CA ILE A 60 -8.66 -27.95 -18.12
C ILE A 60 -9.50 -29.15 -18.54
N THR A 61 -10.32 -28.96 -19.57
CA THR A 61 -11.05 -30.08 -20.20
C THR A 61 -10.09 -30.94 -21.04
N PRO A 62 -10.05 -32.26 -20.85
CA PRO A 62 -9.19 -33.17 -21.62
C PRO A 62 -9.47 -33.14 -23.13
N ASN A 63 -8.41 -33.03 -23.93
CA ASN A 63 -8.47 -33.01 -25.39
C ASN A 63 -7.42 -33.95 -26.01
N LYS A 64 -7.84 -34.92 -26.83
CA LYS A 64 -6.95 -35.91 -27.45
C LYS A 64 -5.92 -35.30 -28.42
N THR A 65 -6.19 -34.15 -29.03
CA THR A 65 -5.30 -33.53 -30.01
C THR A 65 -4.28 -32.55 -29.42
N THR A 66 -4.32 -32.32 -28.10
CA THR A 66 -3.43 -31.35 -27.42
C THR A 66 -2.40 -32.05 -26.54
N TYR A 67 -1.12 -31.94 -26.89
CA TYR A 67 -0.02 -32.63 -26.18
C TYR A 67 0.63 -31.83 -25.05
N THR A 68 0.15 -30.60 -24.79
CA THR A 68 0.73 -29.69 -23.80
C THR A 68 -0.15 -29.47 -22.57
N GLN A 69 -1.27 -30.20 -22.44
CA GLN A 69 -2.27 -29.92 -21.40
C GLN A 69 -1.74 -30.07 -19.96
N VAL A 70 -0.89 -31.06 -19.69
CA VAL A 70 -0.30 -31.25 -18.35
C VAL A 70 0.64 -30.08 -18.01
N LEU A 71 1.45 -29.64 -18.97
CA LEU A 71 2.30 -28.47 -18.81
C LEU A 71 1.48 -27.20 -18.55
N SER A 72 0.38 -27.00 -19.31
CA SER A 72 -0.55 -25.89 -19.10
C SER A 72 -1.20 -25.95 -17.71
N ALA A 73 -1.64 -27.14 -17.28
CA ALA A 73 -2.24 -27.35 -15.97
C ALA A 73 -1.26 -27.01 -14.83
N ILE A 74 -0.02 -27.49 -14.90
CA ILE A 74 1.02 -27.17 -13.92
C ILE A 74 1.28 -25.67 -13.86
N ARG A 75 1.34 -24.98 -15.01
CA ARG A 75 1.51 -23.51 -15.05
C ARG A 75 0.36 -22.78 -14.37
N ILE A 76 -0.89 -23.20 -14.60
CA ILE A 76 -2.08 -22.62 -13.95
C ILE A 76 -2.02 -22.86 -12.44
N LEU A 77 -1.78 -24.09 -11.99
CA LEU A 77 -1.75 -24.43 -10.57
C LEU A 77 -0.64 -23.69 -9.82
N LEU A 78 0.55 -23.59 -10.41
CA LEU A 78 1.63 -22.77 -9.86
C LEU A 78 1.27 -21.28 -9.82
N GLY A 79 0.51 -20.78 -10.81
CA GLY A 79 -0.03 -19.42 -10.80
C GLY A 79 -1.12 -19.18 -9.75
N GLN A 80 -1.90 -20.20 -9.38
CA GLN A 80 -2.90 -20.10 -8.31
C GLN A 80 -2.28 -20.07 -6.91
N VAL A 81 -1.16 -20.79 -6.70
CA VAL A 81 -0.36 -20.69 -5.47
C VAL A 81 0.27 -19.29 -5.29
N GLN A 82 0.36 -18.49 -6.36
CA GLN A 82 1.00 -17.16 -6.37
C GLN A 82 0.09 -15.99 -5.96
N GLN A 83 -1.19 -16.21 -5.60
CA GLN A 83 -2.16 -15.12 -5.37
C GLN A 83 -1.93 -14.26 -4.12
N SER A 84 -0.76 -14.30 -3.45
CA SER A 84 -0.51 -13.43 -2.29
C SER A 84 0.96 -13.06 -2.01
N GLN A 85 1.93 -13.41 -2.88
CA GLN A 85 3.34 -13.11 -2.61
C GLN A 85 4.05 -12.50 -3.83
N ILE A 86 4.88 -11.49 -3.57
CA ILE A 86 5.84 -10.97 -4.53
C ILE A 86 7.01 -11.95 -4.57
N TYR A 87 7.23 -12.62 -5.71
CA TYR A 87 8.29 -13.64 -5.86
C TYR A 87 9.30 -13.30 -6.96
N ARG A 88 9.09 -12.22 -7.70
CA ARG A 88 9.92 -11.83 -8.85
C ARG A 88 10.28 -10.36 -8.79
N VAL A 89 11.54 -10.02 -9.07
CA VAL A 89 12.02 -8.65 -9.19
C VAL A 89 12.39 -8.35 -10.64
N VAL A 90 11.88 -7.26 -11.20
CA VAL A 90 12.17 -6.83 -12.58
C VAL A 90 12.52 -5.35 -12.59
N GLN A 91 13.56 -4.98 -13.32
CA GLN A 91 13.89 -3.58 -13.58
C GLN A 91 13.41 -3.20 -14.99
N LYS A 92 12.76 -2.05 -15.11
CA LYS A 92 12.37 -1.46 -16.41
C LYS A 92 13.11 -0.14 -16.62
N SER A 93 13.39 0.20 -17.88
CA SER A 93 14.08 1.44 -18.28
C SER A 93 13.24 2.33 -19.19
N ALA A 94 11.99 1.96 -19.46
CA ALA A 94 11.02 2.71 -20.24
C ALA A 94 9.62 2.49 -19.65
N ASN A 95 8.67 3.37 -20.01
CA ASN A 95 7.27 3.22 -19.62
C ASN A 95 6.77 1.82 -19.98
N TYR A 96 5.92 1.24 -19.13
CA TYR A 96 5.56 -0.16 -19.25
C TYR A 96 4.08 -0.39 -18.94
N ALA A 97 3.39 -1.05 -19.87
CA ALA A 97 2.06 -1.59 -19.64
C ALA A 97 2.20 -2.95 -18.94
N VAL A 98 1.87 -2.98 -17.66
CA VAL A 98 1.91 -4.18 -16.82
C VAL A 98 0.89 -5.18 -17.34
N GLN A 99 1.33 -6.41 -17.54
CA GLN A 99 0.49 -7.49 -18.09
C GLN A 99 -0.06 -8.35 -16.95
N ALA A 100 -1.14 -9.10 -17.21
CA ALA A 100 -1.66 -10.09 -16.26
C ALA A 100 -0.60 -11.14 -15.87
N SER A 101 0.30 -11.48 -16.79
CA SER A 101 1.44 -12.38 -16.55
C SER A 101 2.51 -11.83 -15.62
N ASP A 102 2.45 -10.54 -15.28
CA ASP A 102 3.38 -9.91 -14.34
C ASP A 102 2.88 -9.96 -12.88
N ALA A 103 1.77 -10.66 -12.61
CA ALA A 103 1.29 -10.91 -11.25
C ALA A 103 2.42 -11.47 -10.36
N GLY A 104 2.54 -10.96 -9.14
CA GLY A 104 3.61 -11.28 -8.19
C GLY A 104 4.98 -10.66 -8.50
N THR A 105 5.05 -9.69 -9.43
CA THR A 105 6.29 -8.97 -9.75
C THR A 105 6.43 -7.67 -8.96
N MET A 106 7.65 -7.41 -8.46
CA MET A 106 8.12 -6.12 -7.98
C MET A 106 8.90 -5.40 -9.09
N PHE A 107 8.36 -4.28 -9.56
CA PHE A 107 8.99 -3.42 -10.55
C PHE A 107 9.89 -2.37 -9.90
N TYR A 108 11.17 -2.42 -10.22
CA TYR A 108 12.12 -1.40 -9.82
C TYR A 108 12.26 -0.39 -10.96
N ALA A 109 11.94 0.88 -10.65
CA ALA A 109 12.03 1.94 -11.64
C ALA A 109 13.49 2.31 -11.97
N GLY A 110 13.86 2.10 -13.24
CA GLY A 110 15.14 2.52 -13.83
C GLY A 110 15.25 4.03 -14.11
N ALA A 111 14.12 4.73 -14.16
CA ALA A 111 13.97 6.16 -14.46
C ALA A 111 12.57 6.66 -13.98
N ALA A 112 12.21 7.90 -14.31
CA ALA A 112 10.86 8.46 -14.16
C ALA A 112 9.86 7.77 -15.10
N LEU A 113 9.49 6.54 -14.75
CA LEU A 113 8.66 5.67 -15.56
C LEU A 113 7.19 5.76 -15.19
N THR A 114 6.34 5.59 -16.19
CA THR A 114 4.91 5.31 -15.99
C THR A 114 4.65 3.82 -16.14
N TYR A 115 4.09 3.21 -15.10
CA TYR A 115 3.56 1.85 -15.11
C TYR A 115 2.05 1.89 -15.24
N GLN A 116 1.52 1.38 -16.34
CA GLN A 116 0.08 1.24 -16.53
C GLN A 116 -0.36 -0.13 -16.02
N LEU A 117 -1.17 -0.16 -14.97
CA LEU A 117 -1.78 -1.37 -14.43
C LEU A 117 -2.70 -2.02 -15.47
N PRO A 118 -2.83 -3.36 -15.50
CA PRO A 118 -3.77 -4.04 -16.37
C PRO A 118 -5.22 -3.72 -15.99
N ASP A 119 -6.19 -4.19 -16.78
CA ASP A 119 -7.61 -4.11 -16.42
C ASP A 119 -7.87 -4.96 -15.16
N ALA A 120 -8.37 -4.32 -14.09
CA ALA A 120 -8.69 -4.98 -12.83
C ALA A 120 -9.61 -6.19 -13.02
N SER A 121 -10.61 -6.10 -13.91
CA SER A 121 -11.60 -7.16 -14.16
C SER A 121 -11.00 -8.45 -14.71
N SER A 122 -9.89 -8.32 -15.44
CA SER A 122 -9.14 -9.46 -15.99
C SER A 122 -8.06 -10.00 -15.06
N THR A 123 -7.84 -9.36 -13.91
CA THR A 123 -6.72 -9.63 -13.01
C THR A 123 -7.13 -9.77 -11.54
N THR A 124 -8.40 -10.05 -11.25
CA THR A 124 -8.93 -10.26 -9.88
C THR A 124 -8.00 -11.15 -9.03
N GLY A 125 -7.59 -10.64 -7.86
CA GLY A 125 -6.66 -11.31 -6.94
C GLY A 125 -5.18 -11.18 -7.31
N ALA A 126 -4.82 -10.64 -8.49
CA ALA A 126 -3.44 -10.46 -8.89
C ALA A 126 -2.79 -9.30 -8.12
N VAL A 127 -1.54 -9.52 -7.69
CA VAL A 127 -0.74 -8.56 -6.92
C VAL A 127 0.37 -7.98 -7.79
N PHE A 128 0.57 -6.66 -7.74
CA PHE A 128 1.65 -5.96 -8.44
C PHE A 128 2.39 -5.04 -7.48
N GLY A 129 3.72 -5.07 -7.50
CA GLY A 129 4.58 -4.24 -6.65
C GLY A 129 5.40 -3.25 -7.46
N PHE A 130 5.63 -2.05 -6.92
CA PHE A 130 6.39 -0.97 -7.56
C PHE A 130 7.27 -0.30 -6.52
N VAL A 131 8.52 -0.02 -6.89
CA VAL A 131 9.52 0.64 -6.02
C VAL A 131 10.22 1.77 -6.75
N ASN A 132 10.32 2.93 -6.09
CA ASN A 132 11.19 4.03 -6.49
C ASN A 132 12.65 3.76 -6.06
N GLN A 133 13.52 3.47 -7.02
CA GLN A 133 14.96 3.55 -6.82
C GLN A 133 15.43 5.02 -6.88
N ALA A 134 16.34 5.41 -5.99
CA ALA A 134 16.83 6.78 -5.77
C ALA A 134 16.64 7.78 -6.94
N GLY A 135 15.83 8.83 -6.71
CA GLY A 135 15.71 10.00 -7.59
C GLY A 135 14.84 9.83 -8.84
N ARG A 136 14.08 8.73 -8.98
CA ARG A 136 13.44 8.33 -10.25
C ARG A 136 11.92 8.40 -10.26
N ILE A 137 11.27 9.02 -9.27
CA ILE A 137 9.82 9.28 -9.13
C ILE A 137 8.93 8.57 -10.19
N PRO A 138 8.71 7.24 -10.10
CA PRO A 138 7.84 6.54 -11.03
C PRO A 138 6.37 6.81 -10.70
N THR A 139 5.51 6.69 -11.70
CA THR A 139 4.06 6.84 -11.57
C THR A 139 3.37 5.53 -11.90
N VAL A 140 2.40 5.12 -11.10
CA VAL A 140 1.55 3.94 -11.32
C VAL A 140 0.14 4.43 -11.63
N GLN A 141 -0.42 3.99 -12.76
CA GLN A 141 -1.69 4.48 -13.28
C GLN A 141 -2.62 3.34 -13.68
N THR A 142 -3.92 3.52 -13.52
CA THR A 142 -4.91 2.57 -14.06
C THR A 142 -5.01 2.70 -15.58
N SER A 143 -5.19 1.58 -16.29
CA SER A 143 -5.34 1.59 -17.75
C SER A 143 -6.77 1.83 -18.23
N VAL A 144 -7.76 1.54 -17.38
CA VAL A 144 -9.19 1.65 -17.69
C VAL A 144 -9.80 2.85 -16.98
N ALA A 145 -10.50 3.70 -17.72
CA ALA A 145 -11.21 4.85 -17.16
C ALA A 145 -12.27 4.40 -16.14
N GLY A 146 -12.27 5.04 -14.97
CA GLY A 146 -13.17 4.70 -13.86
C GLY A 146 -12.59 3.68 -12.88
N GLN A 147 -11.54 2.93 -13.25
CA GLN A 147 -10.79 2.13 -12.27
C GLN A 147 -9.87 3.03 -11.45
N LEU A 148 -9.85 2.77 -10.14
CA LEU A 148 -9.10 3.55 -9.16
C LEU A 148 -8.11 2.66 -8.41
N ILE A 149 -7.06 3.27 -7.91
CA ILE A 149 -6.18 2.73 -6.87
C ILE A 149 -6.68 3.30 -5.54
N GLN A 150 -7.12 2.42 -4.65
CA GLN A 150 -7.81 2.74 -3.41
C GLN A 150 -7.11 2.08 -2.22
N GLY A 151 -7.33 2.61 -1.03
CA GLY A 151 -6.84 2.03 0.21
C GLY A 151 -7.40 2.80 1.39
N GLU A 152 -7.26 2.25 2.59
CA GLU A 152 -7.77 2.83 3.84
C GLU A 152 -7.37 4.31 4.06
N ASN A 153 -6.26 4.75 3.46
CA ASN A 153 -5.76 6.14 3.53
C ASN A 153 -5.56 6.84 2.18
N LEU A 154 -6.21 6.36 1.12
CA LEU A 154 -6.13 6.96 -0.22
C LEU A 154 -7.53 7.10 -0.80
N ALA A 155 -7.94 8.34 -1.10
CA ALA A 155 -9.28 8.71 -1.55
C ALA A 155 -9.68 8.18 -2.96
N GLY A 156 -9.04 7.13 -3.46
CA GLY A 156 -9.25 6.58 -4.79
C GLY A 156 -8.70 7.48 -5.88
N VAL A 157 -7.60 7.07 -6.52
CA VAL A 157 -6.95 7.86 -7.57
C VAL A 157 -6.63 6.98 -8.76
N SER A 158 -6.69 7.53 -9.98
CA SER A 158 -6.28 6.81 -11.18
C SER A 158 -4.76 6.83 -11.41
N SER A 159 -4.00 7.60 -10.62
CA SER A 159 -2.56 7.79 -10.76
C SER A 159 -1.89 8.10 -9.43
N ILE A 160 -0.79 7.42 -9.11
CA ILE A 160 0.03 7.61 -7.90
C ILE A 160 1.50 7.79 -8.30
N ALA A 161 2.14 8.86 -7.83
CA ALA A 161 3.59 9.04 -7.95
C ALA A 161 4.32 8.54 -6.69
N LEU A 162 5.36 7.72 -6.87
CA LEU A 162 6.20 7.23 -5.78
C LEU A 162 7.34 8.23 -5.49
N ALA A 163 7.01 9.35 -4.85
CA ALA A 163 7.85 10.55 -4.82
C ALA A 163 9.19 10.43 -4.05
N LYS A 164 9.28 9.60 -3.00
CA LYS A 164 10.53 9.48 -2.20
C LYS A 164 11.34 8.25 -2.60
N GLN A 165 12.65 8.33 -2.45
CA GLN A 165 13.53 7.16 -2.55
C GLN A 165 13.06 6.05 -1.59
N GLY A 166 12.95 4.82 -2.08
CA GLY A 166 12.44 3.70 -1.29
C GLY A 166 10.91 3.71 -1.10
N ALA A 167 10.19 4.62 -1.77
CA ALA A 167 8.73 4.54 -1.87
C ALA A 167 8.36 3.22 -2.55
N MET A 168 7.51 2.44 -1.87
CA MET A 168 7.01 1.16 -2.37
C MET A 168 5.48 1.22 -2.40
N LEU A 169 4.88 0.70 -3.46
CA LEU A 169 3.45 0.52 -3.62
C LEU A 169 3.19 -0.93 -4.02
N ILE A 170 2.38 -1.64 -3.24
CA ILE A 170 1.88 -2.97 -3.58
C ILE A 170 0.36 -2.87 -3.69
N VAL A 171 -0.18 -3.29 -4.82
CA VAL A 171 -1.61 -3.29 -5.10
C VAL A 171 -2.10 -4.68 -5.45
N MET A 172 -3.35 -4.98 -5.11
CA MET A 172 -4.09 -6.16 -5.53
C MET A 172 -5.33 -5.73 -6.30
N SER A 173 -5.64 -6.38 -7.41
CA SER A 173 -6.92 -6.17 -8.07
C SER A 173 -8.05 -6.83 -7.27
N ASP A 174 -9.15 -6.13 -7.03
CA ASP A 174 -10.39 -6.70 -6.48
C ASP A 174 -11.41 -7.09 -7.57
N GLY A 175 -11.02 -6.98 -8.85
CA GLY A 175 -11.87 -7.21 -10.01
C GLY A 175 -12.60 -5.97 -10.54
N SER A 176 -12.60 -4.86 -9.79
CA SER A 176 -13.17 -3.56 -10.21
C SER A 176 -12.17 -2.41 -10.11
N ASN A 177 -11.29 -2.46 -9.12
CA ASN A 177 -10.29 -1.48 -8.74
C ASN A 177 -9.01 -2.19 -8.26
N PHE A 178 -8.02 -1.38 -7.87
CA PHE A 178 -6.80 -1.84 -7.23
C PHE A 178 -6.77 -1.41 -5.78
N ILE A 179 -6.73 -2.36 -4.85
CA ILE A 179 -6.61 -2.10 -3.42
C ILE A 179 -5.13 -2.11 -3.04
N MET A 180 -4.69 -1.11 -2.31
CA MET A 180 -3.34 -1.01 -1.79
C MET A 180 -3.13 -1.96 -0.60
N LEU A 181 -2.17 -2.89 -0.70
CA LEU A 181 -1.88 -3.90 0.33
C LEU A 181 -0.75 -3.49 1.28
N SER A 182 0.20 -2.73 0.79
CA SER A 182 1.30 -2.17 1.59
C SER A 182 1.90 -1.04 0.81
N ALA A 183 2.04 0.11 1.47
CA ALA A 183 2.83 1.19 0.94
C ALA A 183 3.78 1.69 2.02
N SER A 184 5.02 1.98 1.65
CA SER A 184 5.98 2.49 2.63
C SER A 184 5.49 3.86 3.16
N PRO A 185 5.96 4.32 4.33
CA PRO A 185 5.61 5.64 4.89
C PRO A 185 5.96 6.84 3.99
N ALA A 186 6.50 6.59 2.80
CA ALA A 186 6.76 7.55 1.74
C ALA A 186 5.61 7.73 0.74
N VAL A 187 4.65 6.79 0.70
CA VAL A 187 3.37 6.89 -0.03
C VAL A 187 2.25 7.32 0.93
N TRP A 188 2.47 7.11 2.24
CA TRP A 188 1.53 7.41 3.31
C TRP A 188 1.80 8.77 3.97
N ALA A 189 0.69 9.46 4.28
CA ALA A 189 0.56 10.78 4.85
C ALA A 189 0.91 11.94 3.88
N PRO A 190 -0.08 12.75 3.50
CA PRO A 190 0.19 14.13 3.15
C PRO A 190 0.60 14.85 4.46
N LYS A 191 1.83 14.60 4.89
CA LYS A 191 2.40 15.26 6.06
C LYS A 191 2.64 16.69 5.64
N VAL A 192 1.72 17.58 6.02
CA VAL A 192 2.01 19.02 6.01
C VAL A 192 3.23 19.17 6.91
N ALA A 193 4.35 19.65 6.35
CA ALA A 193 5.53 19.94 7.15
C ALA A 193 5.10 20.84 8.32
N PRO A 194 5.63 20.63 9.54
CA PRO A 194 5.27 21.49 10.65
C PRO A 194 5.48 22.95 10.26
N SER A 195 4.41 23.75 10.28
CA SER A 195 4.48 25.16 9.95
C SER A 195 4.72 25.93 11.24
N ASN A 196 5.73 26.78 11.26
CA ASN A 196 6.05 27.62 12.40
C ASN A 196 6.17 29.09 11.99
N ASN A 197 5.85 29.99 12.90
CA ASN A 197 6.04 31.43 12.74
C ASN A 197 6.34 32.06 14.10
N SER A 198 7.06 33.17 14.08
CA SER A 198 7.45 33.90 15.28
C SER A 198 7.26 35.39 15.10
N THR A 199 6.98 36.10 16.18
CA THR A 199 6.90 37.56 16.20
C THR A 199 7.56 38.10 17.45
N SER A 200 8.39 39.12 17.31
CA SER A 200 8.99 39.86 18.43
C SER A 200 8.36 41.24 18.56
N ILE A 201 8.10 41.66 19.79
CA ILE A 201 7.45 42.91 20.15
C ILE A 201 8.35 43.60 21.18
N ASN A 202 9.14 44.58 20.73
CA ASN A 202 10.13 45.24 21.58
C ASN A 202 9.52 46.17 22.63
N SER A 203 8.39 46.80 22.30
CA SER A 203 7.67 47.71 23.20
C SER A 203 6.15 47.53 23.00
N PRO A 204 5.53 46.57 23.71
CA PRO A 204 4.10 46.32 23.60
C PRO A 204 3.31 47.50 24.18
N ALA A 205 2.35 48.01 23.41
CA ALA A 205 1.44 49.06 23.83
C ALA A 205 0.37 48.50 24.78
N ALA A 206 -0.26 49.40 25.55
CA ALA A 206 -1.45 49.08 26.34
C ALA A 206 -2.65 48.77 25.44
N SER A 207 -3.61 47.98 25.93
CA SER A 207 -4.89 47.68 25.30
C SER A 207 -4.78 47.22 23.83
N THR A 208 -3.75 46.43 23.54
CA THR A 208 -3.42 46.01 22.17
C THR A 208 -3.33 44.50 22.09
N THR A 209 -3.90 43.92 21.02
CA THR A 209 -3.78 42.50 20.71
C THR A 209 -2.70 42.29 19.65
N TYR A 210 -1.73 41.43 19.98
CA TYR A 210 -0.71 40.97 19.05
C TYR A 210 -1.00 39.53 18.65
N SER A 211 -0.68 39.17 17.41
CA SER A 211 -0.98 37.84 16.86
C SER A 211 0.19 37.31 16.04
N THR A 212 0.45 36.00 16.16
CA THR A 212 1.37 35.25 15.30
C THR A 212 0.60 34.07 14.72
N THR A 213 0.60 33.92 13.40
CA THR A 213 -0.25 32.96 12.70
C THR A 213 0.54 32.08 11.74
N VAL A 214 0.12 30.82 11.64
CA VAL A 214 0.48 29.92 10.55
C VAL A 214 -0.79 29.39 9.88
N SER A 215 -0.74 29.19 8.57
CA SER A 215 -1.88 28.68 7.80
C SER A 215 -1.44 27.64 6.79
N PHE A 216 -2.28 26.63 6.58
CA PHE A 216 -2.11 25.62 5.54
C PHE A 216 -3.47 25.02 5.16
N THR A 217 -3.54 24.30 4.05
CA THR A 217 -4.75 23.56 3.67
C THR A 217 -4.60 22.10 4.07
N ALA A 218 -5.57 21.57 4.80
CA ALA A 218 -5.57 20.18 5.22
C ALA A 218 -5.74 19.26 4.00
N PRO A 219 -4.79 18.35 3.75
CA PRO A 219 -4.81 17.49 2.58
C PRO A 219 -5.77 16.28 2.72
N SER A 220 -6.16 15.94 3.93
CA SER A 220 -7.09 14.85 4.26
C SER A 220 -7.86 15.19 5.54
N ALA A 221 -8.83 14.37 5.92
CA ALA A 221 -9.40 14.46 7.26
C ALA A 221 -8.35 14.06 8.30
N GLY A 222 -8.35 14.73 9.45
CA GLY A 222 -7.34 14.55 10.46
C GLY A 222 -7.57 15.42 11.69
N SER A 223 -6.50 15.62 12.44
CA SER A 223 -6.44 16.56 13.55
C SER A 223 -5.23 17.47 13.40
N VAL A 224 -5.32 18.68 13.97
CA VAL A 224 -4.20 19.62 14.04
C VAL A 224 -3.80 19.79 15.48
N VAL A 225 -2.53 19.49 15.76
CA VAL A 225 -1.89 19.77 17.04
C VAL A 225 -1.22 21.13 16.93
N ALA A 226 -1.69 22.08 17.72
CA ALA A 226 -1.17 23.42 17.80
C ALA A 226 -0.35 23.60 19.09
N VAL A 227 0.79 24.26 18.98
CA VAL A 227 1.62 24.65 20.12
C VAL A 227 1.95 26.13 19.98
N GLY A 228 1.78 26.87 21.07
CA GLY A 228 2.13 28.29 21.14
C GLY A 228 2.98 28.58 22.37
N SER A 229 3.96 29.47 22.24
CA SER A 229 4.70 29.98 23.38
C SER A 229 4.74 31.50 23.38
N LEU A 230 4.40 32.07 24.53
CA LEU A 230 4.60 33.46 24.87
C LEU A 230 5.85 33.55 25.73
N ASN A 231 6.82 34.35 25.32
CA ASN A 231 8.06 34.60 26.02
C ASN A 231 8.09 36.06 26.48
N ALA A 232 8.08 36.28 27.79
CA ALA A 232 8.23 37.58 28.40
C ALA A 232 9.71 37.80 28.75
N SER A 233 10.28 38.95 28.42
CA SER A 233 11.70 39.25 28.75
C SER A 233 11.96 39.45 30.25
N GLY A 234 10.91 39.44 31.07
CA GLY A 234 10.89 39.59 32.52
C GLY A 234 9.47 39.48 33.05
N THR A 235 9.24 39.84 34.31
CA THR A 235 7.88 39.93 34.87
C THR A 235 7.18 41.17 34.34
N SER A 236 6.01 40.98 33.72
CA SER A 236 5.23 42.08 33.16
C SER A 236 4.63 42.96 34.24
N ALA A 237 4.56 44.26 33.97
CA ALA A 237 3.88 45.23 34.84
C ALA A 237 2.35 45.11 34.81
N SER A 238 1.80 44.35 33.86
CA SER A 238 0.35 44.15 33.70
C SER A 238 0.05 42.77 33.15
N VAL A 239 -1.14 42.25 33.44
CA VAL A 239 -1.57 40.92 32.96
C VAL A 239 -1.54 40.87 31.43
N LEU A 240 -1.02 39.74 30.93
CA LEU A 240 -1.00 39.34 29.53
C LEU A 240 -2.04 38.23 29.35
N ASN A 241 -3.06 38.48 28.52
CA ASN A 241 -4.07 37.48 28.20
C ASN A 241 -3.65 36.72 26.95
N GLY A 242 -3.10 35.53 27.12
CA GLY A 242 -2.67 34.64 26.04
C GLY A 242 -3.80 33.71 25.59
N SER A 243 -3.95 33.51 24.29
CA SER A 243 -4.86 32.51 23.73
C SER A 243 -4.29 31.88 22.48
N LEU A 244 -4.28 30.56 22.42
CA LEU A 244 -4.01 29.76 21.24
C LEU A 244 -5.33 29.40 20.56
N LEU A 245 -5.46 29.72 19.28
CA LEU A 245 -6.65 29.49 18.49
C LEU A 245 -6.37 28.57 17.31
N ILE A 246 -7.32 27.68 17.02
CA ILE A 246 -7.37 26.91 15.77
C ILE A 246 -8.66 27.31 15.05
N ASN A 247 -8.55 27.80 13.82
CA ASN A 247 -9.67 28.30 13.01
C ASN A 247 -10.56 29.32 13.75
N GLY A 248 -9.94 30.16 14.57
CA GLY A 248 -10.62 31.20 15.34
C GLY A 248 -11.28 30.71 16.64
N ALA A 249 -11.31 29.40 16.92
CA ALA A 249 -11.75 28.87 18.20
C ALA A 249 -10.57 28.77 19.18
N SER A 250 -10.72 29.29 20.40
CA SER A 250 -9.71 29.14 21.44
C SER A 250 -9.64 27.69 21.90
N VAL A 251 -8.43 27.11 21.88
CA VAL A 251 -8.16 25.74 22.32
C VAL A 251 -7.34 25.69 23.61
N SER A 252 -6.71 26.79 23.98
CA SER A 252 -5.96 26.96 25.22
C SER A 252 -5.78 28.46 25.48
N SER A 253 -6.00 28.90 26.71
CA SER A 253 -5.84 30.31 27.09
C SER A 253 -5.41 30.44 28.54
N ASP A 254 -4.70 31.51 28.85
CA ASP A 254 -4.27 31.83 30.21
C ASP A 254 -4.10 33.35 30.41
N SER A 255 -4.09 33.78 31.66
CA SER A 255 -3.81 35.15 32.09
C SER A 255 -2.59 35.14 33.00
N THR A 256 -1.49 35.73 32.53
CA THR A 256 -0.17 35.58 33.18
C THR A 256 0.58 36.91 33.25
N LEU A 257 1.62 36.96 34.08
CA LEU A 257 2.60 38.05 34.12
C LEU A 257 3.96 37.63 33.55
N SER A 258 4.11 36.37 33.12
CA SER A 258 5.38 35.80 32.68
C SER A 258 5.20 34.95 31.42
N SER A 259 6.30 34.33 30.96
CA SER A 259 6.26 33.38 29.83
C SER A 259 5.32 32.21 30.10
N GLN A 260 4.64 31.73 29.05
CA GLN A 260 3.68 30.63 29.15
C GLN A 260 3.61 29.80 27.88
N GLY A 261 3.40 28.49 28.05
CA GLY A 261 3.17 27.54 26.95
C GLY A 261 1.70 27.19 26.80
N HIS A 262 1.27 27.01 25.55
CA HIS A 262 -0.10 26.64 25.19
C HIS A 262 -0.05 25.46 24.22
N MET A 263 -1.02 24.56 24.33
CA MET A 263 -1.19 23.43 23.44
C MET A 263 -2.67 23.14 23.28
N GLY A 264 -3.07 22.76 22.08
CA GLY A 264 -4.44 22.34 21.81
C GLY A 264 -4.52 21.46 20.57
N VAL A 265 -5.64 20.78 20.43
CA VAL A 265 -5.93 19.93 19.27
C VAL A 265 -7.33 20.22 18.77
N ALA A 266 -7.52 20.19 17.45
CA ALA A 266 -8.84 20.27 16.85
C ALA A 266 -8.95 19.31 15.66
N PRO A 267 -10.14 18.69 15.45
CA PRO A 267 -10.40 17.91 14.24
C PRO A 267 -10.53 18.83 13.02
N ILE A 268 -10.06 18.36 11.88
CA ILE A 268 -10.06 19.11 10.61
C ILE A 268 -10.52 18.20 9.47
N LEU A 269 -11.36 18.75 8.58
CA LEU A 269 -11.87 18.05 7.41
C LEU A 269 -10.88 18.12 6.24
N ALA A 270 -10.99 17.17 5.31
CA ALA A 270 -10.22 17.19 4.07
C ALA A 270 -10.48 18.47 3.26
N GLY A 271 -9.42 19.09 2.74
CA GLY A 271 -9.49 20.33 1.97
C GLY A 271 -9.76 21.60 2.79
N GLN A 272 -9.95 21.48 4.12
CA GLN A 272 -10.25 22.63 4.96
C GLN A 272 -9.01 23.53 5.12
N ALA A 273 -9.22 24.85 4.98
CA ALA A 273 -8.20 25.82 5.35
C ALA A 273 -8.01 25.81 6.88
N VAL A 274 -6.77 25.61 7.31
CA VAL A 274 -6.38 25.63 8.72
C VAL A 274 -5.61 26.91 9.00
N THR A 275 -5.97 27.58 10.09
CA THR A 275 -5.25 28.73 10.63
C THR A 275 -5.03 28.52 12.12
N VAL A 276 -3.77 28.53 12.53
CA VAL A 276 -3.38 28.45 13.95
C VAL A 276 -2.77 29.77 14.35
N THR A 277 -3.33 30.42 15.35
CA THR A 277 -2.93 31.75 15.82
C THR A 277 -2.65 31.72 17.30
N LEU A 278 -1.48 32.18 17.72
CA LEU A 278 -1.25 32.60 19.10
C LEU A 278 -1.55 34.10 19.18
N GLN A 279 -2.40 34.50 20.14
CA GLN A 279 -2.71 35.89 20.43
C GLN A 279 -2.32 36.23 21.86
N VAL A 280 -1.86 37.46 22.06
CA VAL A 280 -1.69 38.05 23.39
C VAL A 280 -2.33 39.42 23.42
N THR A 281 -3.17 39.68 24.42
CA THR A 281 -3.80 40.99 24.63
C THR A 281 -3.28 41.62 25.90
N THR A 282 -2.74 42.83 25.79
CA THR A 282 -2.30 43.65 26.93
C THR A 282 -3.49 44.40 27.53
N GLN A 283 -3.46 44.69 28.84
CA GLN A 283 -4.52 45.46 29.50
C GLN A 283 -4.26 46.98 29.42
N SER A 284 -4.97 47.78 30.23
CA SER A 284 -4.90 49.24 30.24
C SER A 284 -3.52 49.81 30.56
N THR A 285 -2.65 49.02 31.17
CA THR A 285 -1.24 49.38 31.44
C THR A 285 -0.33 48.60 30.50
N ALA A 286 0.63 49.31 29.88
CA ALA A 286 1.61 48.67 29.01
C ALA A 286 2.49 47.68 29.81
N PRO A 287 2.83 46.50 29.26
CA PRO A 287 3.64 45.48 29.93
C PRO A 287 4.99 45.95 30.47
N GLY A 288 5.59 46.98 29.86
CA GLY A 288 6.91 47.51 30.23
C GLY A 288 8.08 46.57 29.92
N ILE A 289 7.84 45.48 29.19
CA ILE A 289 8.81 44.45 28.83
C ILE A 289 8.66 44.05 27.36
N ALA A 290 9.68 43.44 26.76
CA ALA A 290 9.58 42.87 25.43
C ALA A 290 8.86 41.52 25.46
N LEU A 291 8.16 41.19 24.38
CA LEU A 291 7.47 39.92 24.19
C LEU A 291 7.98 39.21 22.93
N GLY A 292 8.12 37.89 23.01
CA GLY A 292 8.33 37.00 21.89
C GLY A 292 7.19 36.00 21.80
N MET A 293 6.65 35.80 20.61
CA MET A 293 5.58 34.85 20.34
C MET A 293 6.07 33.84 19.32
N HIS A 294 5.77 32.56 19.55
CA HIS A 294 6.02 31.49 18.59
C HIS A 294 4.78 30.61 18.50
N VAL A 295 4.41 30.24 17.28
CA VAL A 295 3.32 29.30 17.02
C VAL A 295 3.81 28.21 16.07
N GLN A 296 3.38 26.98 16.33
CA GLN A 296 3.63 25.83 15.50
C GLN A 296 2.34 25.04 15.32
N ALA A 297 2.13 24.53 14.12
CA ALA A 297 1.05 23.62 13.81
C ALA A 297 1.58 22.35 13.16
N LEU A 298 1.08 21.21 13.62
CA LEU A 298 1.36 19.88 13.08
C LEU A 298 0.03 19.24 12.65
N PHE A 299 -0.09 18.90 11.37
CA PHE A 299 -1.22 18.12 10.87
C PHE A 299 -0.97 16.63 11.08
N VAL A 300 -1.94 15.95 11.67
CA VAL A 300 -1.96 14.50 11.90
C VAL A 300 -3.16 13.93 11.13
N PRO A 301 -2.93 13.21 10.02
CA PRO A 301 -4.02 12.54 9.31
C PRO A 301 -4.73 11.53 10.21
N ASN A 302 -6.05 11.36 10.04
CA ASN A 302 -6.74 10.23 10.63
C ASN A 302 -6.26 8.92 9.95
N PRO A 303 -6.14 7.82 10.70
CA PRO A 303 -5.82 6.51 10.13
C PRO A 303 -6.94 5.96 9.25
#